data_AF-A0A1N6H069-F1
#
_entry.id   AF-A0A1N6H069-F1
#
_cell.length_a   1.000
_cell.length_b   1.000
_cell.length_c   1.000
_cell.angle_alpha   90.00
_cell.angle_beta   90.00
_cell.angle_gamma   90.00
#
_symmetry.space_group_name_H-M   'P 1'
#
loop_
_entity.id
_entity.type
_entity.pdbx_description
1 polymer ?
#
loop_
_entity_poly.entity_id
_entity_poly.type
_entity_poly.pdbx_seq_one_letter_code
_entity_poly.pdbx_strand_id
1 'polypeptide(L)'
;MADNMELYERAQALMAAEREALKGADFEQLEALYEQKHDLLKEIEARADTLTRSQIEALSVSARGNDRLLDAAQRGLRAVARRLSETRRAAEHLDTYTDKGKRQDLGPVRSSFERRA
;
A
#
# COMPACT_ATOMS: atom_id res chain seq x y z
N MET A 1 12.35 -34.41 -8.79
CA MET A 1 12.67 -33.98 -7.40
C MET A 1 13.35 -32.62 -7.37
N ALA A 2 14.41 -32.37 -8.16
CA ALA A 2 15.07 -31.05 -8.22
C ALA A 2 14.13 -29.90 -8.63
N ASP A 3 13.31 -30.11 -9.67
CA ASP A 3 12.36 -29.11 -10.21
C ASP A 3 11.27 -28.68 -9.20
N ASN A 4 10.81 -29.61 -8.33
CA ASN A 4 9.88 -29.27 -7.25
C ASN A 4 10.56 -28.36 -6.20
N MET A 5 11.78 -28.70 -5.79
CA MET A 5 12.48 -27.90 -4.78
C MET A 5 12.75 -26.48 -5.28
N GLU A 6 13.19 -26.33 -6.53
CA GLU A 6 13.42 -25.03 -7.16
C GLU A 6 12.15 -24.17 -7.23
N LEU A 7 11.02 -24.76 -7.63
CA LEU A 7 9.73 -24.08 -7.67
C LEU A 7 9.28 -23.62 -6.27
N TYR A 8 9.45 -24.49 -5.26
CA TYR A 8 9.09 -24.18 -3.88
C TYR A 8 9.98 -23.09 -3.27
N GLU A 9 11.29 -23.13 -3.51
CA GLU A 9 12.23 -22.13 -3.03
C GLU A 9 11.96 -20.76 -3.68
N ARG A 10 11.71 -20.73 -4.99
CA ARG A 10 11.32 -19.50 -5.69
C ARG A 10 10.02 -18.93 -5.14
N ALA A 11 9.03 -19.78 -4.85
CA ALA A 11 7.79 -19.37 -4.20
C ALA A 11 8.04 -18.79 -2.80
N GLN A 12 8.85 -19.43 -1.97
CA GLN A 12 9.18 -18.91 -0.65
C GLN A 12 9.93 -17.57 -0.72
N ALA A 13 10.90 -17.44 -1.63
CA ALA A 13 11.66 -16.22 -1.82
C ALA A 13 10.74 -15.06 -2.22
N LEU A 14 9.79 -15.31 -3.14
CA LEU A 14 8.82 -14.30 -3.56
C LEU A 14 7.92 -13.85 -2.39
N MET A 15 7.43 -14.79 -1.58
CA MET A 15 6.63 -14.48 -0.39
C MET A 15 7.41 -13.70 0.67
N ALA A 16 8.72 -13.95 0.79
CA ALA A 16 9.60 -13.20 1.69
C ALA A 16 9.85 -11.77 1.16
N ALA A 17 10.07 -11.61 -0.15
CA ALA A 17 10.24 -10.30 -0.78
C ALA A 17 8.99 -9.42 -0.62
N GLU A 18 7.79 -9.98 -0.85
CA GLU A 18 6.51 -9.27 -0.63
C GLU A 18 6.35 -8.80 0.81
N ARG A 19 6.79 -9.62 1.78
CA ARG A 19 6.74 -9.25 3.19
C ARG A 19 7.64 -8.07 3.52
N GLU A 20 8.86 -8.04 2.97
CA GLU A 20 9.78 -6.92 3.18
C GLU A 20 9.30 -5.65 2.47
N ALA A 21 8.78 -5.76 1.25
CA ALA A 21 8.18 -4.64 0.52
C ALA A 21 6.98 -4.03 1.28
N LEU A 22 6.10 -4.88 1.84
CA LEU A 22 4.98 -4.44 2.66
C LEU A 22 5.42 -3.73 3.95
N LYS A 23 6.49 -4.20 4.60
CA LYS A 23 7.06 -3.53 5.78
C LYS A 23 7.69 -2.19 5.43
N GLY A 24 8.36 -2.12 4.28
CA GLY A 24 9.00 -0.90 3.77
C GLY A 24 8.04 0.11 3.15
N ALA A 25 6.77 -0.27 2.97
CA ALA A 25 5.79 0.49 2.18
C ALA A 25 6.27 0.79 0.75
N ASP A 26 7.03 -0.14 0.15
CA ASP A 26 7.51 -0.05 -1.23
C ASP A 26 6.43 -0.57 -2.19
N PHE A 27 5.53 0.32 -2.60
CA PHE A 27 4.39 -0.02 -3.46
C PHE A 27 4.78 -0.29 -4.90
N GLU A 28 5.88 0.29 -5.39
CA GLU A 28 6.40 0.04 -6.73
C GLU A 28 6.93 -1.40 -6.84
N GLN A 29 7.69 -1.84 -5.83
CA GLN A 29 8.12 -3.23 -5.75
C GLN A 29 6.94 -4.19 -5.58
N LEU A 30 5.89 -3.81 -4.84
CA LEU A 30 4.70 -4.66 -4.68
C LEU A 30 3.95 -4.91 -5.98
N GLU A 31 3.88 -3.92 -6.88
CA GLU A 31 3.26 -4.09 -8.20
C GLU A 31 4.03 -5.12 -9.04
N ALA A 32 5.36 -5.01 -9.08
CA ALA A 32 6.21 -5.98 -9.78
C ALA A 32 6.11 -7.39 -9.18
N LEU A 33 5.99 -7.50 -7.86
CA LEU A 33 5.84 -8.79 -7.17
C LEU A 33 4.48 -9.44 -7.43
N TYR A 34 3.42 -8.65 -7.66
CA TYR A 34 2.09 -9.16 -7.99
C TYR A 34 2.09 -9.95 -9.31
N GLU A 35 2.70 -9.39 -10.36
CA GLU A 35 2.82 -10.07 -11.66
C GLU A 35 3.63 -11.36 -11.54
N GLN A 36 4.78 -11.32 -10.85
CA GLN A 36 5.61 -12.50 -10.62
C GLN A 36 4.86 -13.61 -9.87
N LYS A 37 3.97 -13.23 -8.94
CA LYS A 37 3.16 -14.17 -8.15
C LYS A 37 2.06 -14.80 -8.98
N HIS A 38 1.46 -14.03 -9.89
CA HIS A 38 0.46 -14.53 -10.83
C HIS A 38 1.07 -15.53 -11.82
N ASP A 39 2.25 -15.24 -12.37
CA ASP A 39 2.94 -16.18 -13.26
C ASP A 39 3.40 -17.44 -12.53
N LEU A 40 3.88 -17.30 -11.29
CA LEU A 40 4.24 -18.44 -10.46
C LEU A 40 3.03 -19.32 -10.13
N LEU A 41 1.85 -18.74 -9.88
CA LEU A 41 0.62 -19.51 -9.68
C LEU A 41 0.25 -20.32 -10.92
N LYS A 42 0.36 -19.74 -12.11
CA LYS A 42 0.15 -20.48 -13.37
C LYS A 42 1.17 -21.62 -13.54
N GLU A 43 2.43 -21.39 -13.20
CA GLU A 43 3.47 -22.42 -13.24
C GLU A 43 3.16 -23.56 -12.25
N ILE A 44 2.67 -23.24 -11.05
CA ILE A 44 2.24 -24.21 -10.04
C ILE A 44 1.01 -25.00 -10.52
N GLU A 45 -0.01 -24.33 -11.06
CA GLU A 45 -1.22 -24.97 -11.57
C GLU A 45 -0.93 -25.89 -12.76
N ALA A 46 -0.08 -25.44 -13.69
CA ALA A 46 0.35 -26.25 -14.83
C ALA A 46 1.17 -27.48 -14.42
N ARG A 47 1.72 -27.48 -13.20
CA ARG A 47 2.57 -28.53 -12.65
C ARG A 47 2.02 -29.05 -11.32
N ALA A 48 0.69 -29.17 -11.18
CA ALA A 48 0.00 -29.47 -9.93
C ALA A 48 0.52 -30.72 -9.19
N ASP A 49 1.13 -31.69 -9.89
CA ASP A 49 1.69 -32.91 -9.32
C ASP A 49 3.11 -32.74 -8.74
N THR A 50 3.74 -31.58 -8.97
CA THR A 50 5.12 -31.35 -8.56
C THR A 50 5.25 -31.02 -7.08
N LEU A 51 4.38 -30.17 -6.51
CA LEU A 51 4.46 -29.76 -5.11
C LEU A 51 3.79 -30.78 -4.18
N THR A 52 4.42 -31.03 -3.03
CA THR A 52 3.81 -31.85 -1.97
C THR A 52 2.75 -31.05 -1.21
N ARG A 53 1.80 -31.76 -0.58
CA ARG A 53 0.74 -31.13 0.21
C ARG A 53 1.27 -30.25 1.35
N SER A 54 2.36 -30.65 2.00
CA SER A 54 3.00 -29.86 3.06
C SER A 54 3.62 -28.56 2.53
N GLN A 55 4.20 -28.58 1.33
CA GLN A 55 4.73 -27.38 0.67
C GLN A 55 3.61 -26.40 0.30
N ILE A 56 2.49 -26.89 -0.24
CA ILE A 56 1.31 -26.07 -0.55
C ILE A 56 0.73 -25.44 0.72
N GLU A 57 0.66 -26.21 1.81
CA GLU A 57 0.17 -25.71 3.10
C GLU A 57 1.09 -24.62 3.66
N ALA A 58 2.42 -24.80 3.59
CA ALA A 58 3.39 -23.79 4.02
C ALA A 58 3.26 -22.48 3.23
N LEU A 59 3.10 -22.57 1.90
CA LEU A 59 2.86 -21.39 1.05
C LEU A 59 1.54 -20.69 1.40
N SER A 60 0.49 -21.46 1.67
CA SER A 60 -0.82 -20.92 2.07
C SER A 60 -0.76 -20.18 3.41
N VAL A 61 -0.01 -20.70 4.37
CA VAL A 61 0.22 -20.02 5.66
C VAL A 61 0.98 -18.72 5.45
N SER A 62 2.02 -18.72 4.61
CA SER A 62 2.78 -17.52 4.28
C SER A 62 1.91 -16.45 3.60
N ALA A 63 1.04 -16.87 2.66
CA ALA A 63 0.13 -15.99 1.94
C ALA A 63 -0.86 -15.28 2.86
N ARG A 64 -1.50 -16.03 3.76
CA ARG A 64 -2.39 -15.46 4.78
C ARG A 64 -1.66 -14.46 5.69
N GLY A 65 -0.37 -14.68 5.95
CA GLY A 65 0.47 -13.75 6.70
C GLY A 65 0.64 -12.43 5.96
N ASN A 66 0.93 -12.48 4.66
CA ASN A 66 1.10 -11.30 3.83
C ASN A 66 -0.23 -10.56 3.62
N ASP A 67 -1.36 -11.26 3.45
CA ASP A 67 -2.70 -10.63 3.36
C ASP A 67 -3.04 -9.79 4.59
N ARG A 68 -2.74 -10.32 5.79
CA ARG A 68 -2.93 -9.58 7.05
C ARG A 68 -2.04 -8.35 7.14
N LEU A 69 -0.81 -8.44 6.63
CA LEU A 69 0.13 -7.34 6.62
C LEU A 69 -0.29 -6.24 5.64
N LEU A 70 -0.76 -6.62 4.45
CA LEU A 70 -1.31 -5.69 3.45
C LEU A 70 -2.53 -4.95 3.98
N ASP A 71 -3.46 -5.67 4.61
CA ASP A 71 -4.64 -5.07 5.24
C ASP A 71 -4.25 -4.10 6.37
N ALA A 72 -3.24 -4.45 7.17
CA ALA A 72 -2.68 -3.55 8.19
C ALA A 72 -2.05 -2.28 7.55
N ALA A 73 -1.27 -2.42 6.48
CA ALA A 73 -0.67 -1.31 5.75
C ALA A 73 -1.75 -0.38 5.16
N GLN A 74 -2.80 -0.93 4.57
CA GLN A 74 -3.94 -0.17 4.03
C GLN A 74 -4.69 0.61 5.12
N ARG A 75 -4.86 0.04 6.32
CA ARG A 75 -5.42 0.78 7.46
C ARG A 75 -4.50 1.93 7.88
N GLY A 76 -3.19 1.69 7.94
CA GLY A 76 -2.19 2.70 8.27
C GLY A 76 -2.23 3.89 7.29
N LEU A 77 -2.24 3.61 5.98
CA LEU A 77 -2.30 4.64 4.94
C LEU A 77 -3.57 5.48 5.06
N ARG A 78 -4.73 4.84 5.29
CA ARG A 78 -6.01 5.54 5.54
C ARG A 78 -5.95 6.44 6.78
N ALA A 79 -5.32 5.98 7.86
CA ALA A 79 -5.16 6.77 9.09
C ALA A 79 -4.27 8.01 8.86
N VAL A 80 -3.17 7.85 8.11
CA VAL A 80 -2.29 8.98 7.73
C VAL A 80 -3.02 9.97 6.84
N ALA A 81 -3.75 9.51 5.82
CA ALA A 81 -4.55 10.36 4.96
C ALA A 81 -5.60 11.16 5.74
N ARG A 82 -6.28 10.51 6.70
CA ARG A 82 -7.22 11.19 7.61
C ARG A 82 -6.52 12.28 8.42
N ARG A 83 -5.38 11.97 9.05
CA ARG A 83 -4.61 12.93 9.85
C ARG A 83 -4.10 14.11 9.04
N LEU A 84 -3.66 13.88 7.80
CA LEU A 84 -3.24 14.96 6.91
C LEU A 84 -4.42 15.85 6.52
N SER A 85 -5.60 15.26 6.26
CA SER A 85 -6.82 16.02 5.98
C SER A 85 -7.28 16.86 7.18
N GLU A 86 -7.18 16.33 8.40
CA GLU A 86 -7.49 17.04 9.64
C GLU A 86 -6.51 18.19 9.89
N THR A 87 -5.23 17.95 9.66
CA THR A 87 -4.17 18.98 9.79
C THR A 87 -4.36 20.09 8.76
N ARG A 88 -4.66 19.72 7.51
CA ARG A 88 -4.96 20.69 6.44
C ARG A 88 -6.21 21.50 6.75
N ARG A 89 -7.29 20.85 7.21
CA ARG A 89 -8.51 21.55 7.66
C ARG A 89 -8.23 22.48 8.84
N ALA A 90 -7.43 22.06 9.82
CA ALA A 90 -7.05 22.91 10.94
C ALA A 90 -6.17 24.09 10.51
N ALA A 91 -5.32 23.94 9.51
CA ALA A 91 -4.54 25.03 8.93
C ALA A 91 -5.39 25.99 8.09
N GLU A 92 -6.37 25.47 7.34
CA GLU A 92 -7.34 26.27 6.58
C GLU A 92 -8.38 26.94 7.49
N HIS A 93 -8.72 26.33 8.64
CA HIS A 93 -9.67 26.84 9.63
C HIS A 93 -8.99 27.47 10.85
N LEU A 94 -7.67 27.71 10.80
CA LEU A 94 -7.00 28.67 11.66
C LEU A 94 -7.31 30.11 11.19
N ASP A 95 -8.50 30.32 10.62
CA ASP A 95 -9.16 31.61 10.53
C ASP A 95 -9.42 32.07 11.95
N THR A 96 -8.44 32.80 12.46
CA THR A 96 -8.43 33.60 13.67
C THR A 96 -9.85 33.90 14.14
N TYR A 97 -10.25 33.31 15.26
CA TYR A 97 -11.34 33.87 16.04
C TYR A 97 -10.90 35.28 16.45
N THR A 98 -11.34 36.27 15.68
CA THR A 98 -11.36 37.65 16.17
C THR A 98 -12.29 37.67 17.38
N ASP A 99 -12.01 38.53 18.34
CA ASP A 99 -12.76 38.77 19.59
C ASP A 99 -14.26 39.14 19.39
N LYS A 100 -14.78 39.07 18.15
CA LYS A 100 -16.13 39.48 17.75
C LYS A 100 -16.95 38.40 17.02
N GLY A 101 -16.49 37.14 16.97
CA GLY A 101 -17.34 36.00 16.60
C GLY A 101 -17.95 36.02 15.20
N LYS A 102 -17.29 36.61 14.20
CA LYS A 102 -17.70 36.51 12.78
C LYS A 102 -16.69 35.71 11.97
N ARG A 103 -17.19 34.70 11.26
CA ARG A 103 -16.45 33.92 10.25
C ARG A 103 -16.10 34.84 9.08
N GLN A 104 -14.83 34.91 8.71
CA GLN A 104 -14.38 35.58 7.50
C GLN A 104 -13.46 34.61 6.76
N ASP A 105 -13.90 34.12 5.59
CA ASP A 105 -13.06 33.31 4.70
C ASP A 105 -11.91 34.19 4.18
N LEU A 106 -10.70 33.98 4.69
CA LEU A 106 -9.48 34.60 4.12
C LEU A 106 -8.83 33.64 3.14
N GLY A 107 -9.54 33.35 2.04
CA GLY A 107 -8.92 32.76 0.85
C GLY A 107 -7.85 33.71 0.27
N PRO A 108 -6.82 33.18 -0.43
CA PRO A 108 -5.73 33.99 -0.96
C PRO A 108 -6.29 35.06 -1.91
N VAL A 109 -6.13 36.33 -1.52
CA VAL A 109 -6.53 37.49 -2.32
C VAL A 109 -5.72 37.47 -3.61
N ARG A 110 -6.36 37.12 -4.73
CA ARG A 110 -5.83 37.40 -6.06
C ARG A 110 -5.76 38.92 -6.22
N SER A 111 -4.57 39.49 -6.09
CA SER A 111 -4.29 40.88 -6.43
C SER A 111 -4.30 41.07 -7.94
N SER A 112 -5.49 41.21 -8.53
CA SER A 112 -5.60 41.77 -9.88
C SER A 112 -5.57 43.29 -9.77
N PHE A 113 -4.37 43.85 -9.71
CA PHE A 113 -4.15 45.28 -9.93
C PHE A 113 -4.66 45.65 -11.33
N GLU A 114 -5.64 46.56 -11.38
CA GLU A 114 -6.07 47.25 -12.59
C GLU A 114 -4.91 48.04 -13.21
N ARG A 115 -4.78 47.99 -14.54
CA ARG A 115 -4.10 49.05 -15.30
C ARG A 115 -5.11 49.66 -16.26
N ARG A 116 -5.65 50.83 -15.90
CA ARG A 116 -6.31 51.75 -16.84
C ARG A 116 -5.20 52.53 -17.55
N ALA A 117 -5.10 52.36 -18.86
CA ALA A 117 -4.50 53.29 -19.81
C ALA A 117 -5.13 53.04 -21.19
#